data_AF-A0A9D0L3J8-F1
#
_entry.id   AF-A0A9D0L3J8-F1
#
_cell.length_a   1.000
_cell.length_b   1.000
_cell.length_c   1.000
_cell.angle_alpha   90.00
_cell.angle_beta   90.00
_cell.angle_gamma   90.00
#
_symmetry.space_group_name_H-M   'P 1'
#
loop_
_entity.id
_entity.type
_entity.pdbx_description
1 polymer ?
#
loop_
_entity_poly.entity_id
_entity_poly.type
_entity_poly.pdbx_seq_one_letter_code
_entity_poly.pdbx_strand_id
1 'polypeptide(L)'
;MGAALVLALFVGACRGHGAPSGDGPLASVSSVAAAPSASAALADPNERCRRRRVCRYHGRCRAGEHRDDDSADGDCSAASDEDCLRSQGCKDWGLCHAWRGVCQAGDDEHCRSAWICRTKGHCSARDGHCVVRDDKDCRRAELCKYARKCSAQNGRCIRD
;
A
#
# COMPACT_ATOMS: atom_id res chain seq x y z
N MET A 1 -32.39 29.04 -21.24
CA MET A 1 -31.29 28.05 -21.29
C MET A 1 -31.76 26.90 -20.41
N GLY A 2 -32.37 25.80 -20.87
CA GLY A 2 -32.23 25.07 -22.13
C GLY A 2 -31.74 23.67 -21.79
N ALA A 3 -32.67 22.68 -21.75
CA ALA A 3 -32.51 21.21 -21.77
C ALA A 3 -31.56 20.57 -20.71
N ALA A 4 -31.65 19.33 -20.24
CA ALA A 4 -32.44 18.11 -20.41
C ALA A 4 -32.37 17.37 -19.04
N LEU A 5 -33.15 16.35 -18.67
CA LEU A 5 -33.10 15.01 -19.24
C LEU A 5 -34.28 14.21 -18.67
N VAL A 6 -34.97 13.52 -19.57
CA VAL A 6 -36.21 12.79 -19.39
C VAL A 6 -35.98 11.45 -18.69
N LEU A 7 -36.78 11.16 -17.66
CA LEU A 7 -37.02 9.81 -17.15
C LEU A 7 -37.62 8.94 -18.27
N ALA A 8 -36.93 7.88 -18.67
CA ALA A 8 -37.50 6.84 -19.50
C ALA A 8 -37.38 5.49 -18.78
N LEU A 9 -38.45 5.13 -18.07
CA LEU A 9 -38.75 3.77 -17.64
C LEU A 9 -39.14 2.96 -18.88
N PHE A 10 -38.26 2.07 -19.34
CA PHE A 10 -38.63 1.08 -20.36
C PHE A 10 -39.08 -0.21 -19.67
N VAL A 11 -40.39 -0.29 -19.46
CA VAL A 11 -41.14 -1.56 -19.36
C VAL A 11 -41.31 -2.07 -20.78
N GLY A 12 -40.73 -3.22 -21.12
CA GLY A 12 -40.72 -3.75 -22.48
C GLY A 12 -40.80 -5.28 -22.52
N ALA A 13 -42.03 -5.76 -22.50
CA ALA A 13 -42.59 -7.05 -22.92
C ALA A 13 -41.68 -8.20 -23.41
N CYS A 14 -41.90 -9.37 -22.80
CA CYS A 14 -41.59 -10.68 -23.38
C CYS A 14 -42.44 -10.97 -24.63
N ARG A 15 -41.80 -11.42 -25.71
CA ARG A 15 -42.45 -12.18 -26.80
C ARG A 15 -41.40 -13.07 -27.48
N GLY A 16 -41.67 -14.37 -27.52
CA GLY A 16 -40.75 -15.38 -28.03
C GLY A 16 -40.82 -15.66 -29.53
N HIS A 17 -40.15 -16.77 -29.86
CA HIS A 17 -40.09 -17.55 -31.11
C HIS A 17 -38.86 -17.34 -32.02
N GLY A 18 -38.18 -18.47 -32.26
CA GLY A 18 -37.30 -18.67 -33.41
C GLY A 18 -36.01 -19.41 -33.05
N ALA A 19 -36.05 -20.74 -33.05
CA ALA A 19 -34.85 -21.56 -33.15
C ALA A 19 -34.44 -21.67 -34.63
N PRO A 20 -33.16 -21.49 -34.97
CA PRO A 20 -32.59 -22.08 -36.17
C PRO A 20 -31.65 -23.23 -35.78
N SER A 21 -32.03 -24.43 -36.23
CA SER A 21 -31.14 -25.57 -36.40
C SER A 21 -30.15 -25.24 -37.51
N GLY A 22 -28.85 -25.29 -37.20
CA GLY A 22 -27.78 -25.05 -38.16
C GLY A 22 -26.57 -25.89 -37.81
N ASP A 23 -26.53 -27.09 -38.37
CA ASP A 23 -25.35 -27.95 -38.41
C ASP A 23 -24.23 -27.23 -39.18
N GLY A 24 -23.17 -26.87 -38.46
CA GLY A 24 -21.95 -26.27 -38.99
C GLY A 24 -20.71 -26.95 -38.40
N PRO A 25 -19.67 -27.21 -39.20
CA PRO A 25 -18.54 -28.05 -38.81
C PRO A 25 -17.67 -27.38 -37.75
N LEU A 26 -17.11 -28.25 -36.91
CA LEU A 26 -16.21 -28.00 -35.78
C LEU A 26 -15.09 -27.00 -36.13
N ALA A 27 -15.31 -25.73 -35.81
CA ALA A 27 -14.25 -24.73 -35.67
C ALA A 27 -13.77 -24.75 -34.22
N SER A 28 -12.50 -25.13 -34.05
CA SER A 28 -11.76 -25.16 -32.80
C SER A 28 -11.91 -23.87 -31.99
N VAL A 29 -12.74 -23.92 -30.95
CA VAL A 29 -12.71 -22.91 -29.88
C VAL A 29 -11.61 -23.30 -28.92
N SER A 30 -10.44 -22.68 -29.12
CA SER A 30 -9.34 -22.65 -28.18
C SER A 30 -9.83 -22.27 -26.79
N SER A 31 -9.61 -23.17 -25.84
CA SER A 31 -9.31 -22.93 -24.42
C SER A 31 -9.99 -21.73 -23.77
N VAL A 32 -11.22 -21.93 -23.30
CA VAL A 32 -11.69 -21.17 -22.12
C VAL A 32 -10.88 -21.64 -20.92
N ALA A 33 -9.85 -20.86 -20.56
CA ALA A 33 -9.12 -21.06 -19.31
C ALA A 33 -10.12 -20.94 -18.16
N ALA A 34 -10.39 -22.07 -17.50
CA ALA A 34 -11.19 -22.09 -16.28
C ALA A 34 -10.57 -21.13 -15.26
N ALA A 35 -11.37 -20.17 -14.77
CA ALA A 35 -10.97 -19.36 -13.63
C ALA A 35 -10.59 -20.30 -12.48
N PRO A 36 -9.43 -20.11 -11.83
CA PRO A 36 -9.03 -20.96 -10.72
C PRO A 36 -10.12 -20.87 -9.64
N SER A 37 -10.54 -22.04 -9.15
CA SER A 37 -11.47 -22.13 -8.02
C SER A 37 -10.91 -21.35 -6.83
N ALA A 38 -11.78 -20.77 -5.99
CA ALA A 38 -11.39 -20.01 -4.79
C ALA A 38 -10.42 -20.77 -3.87
N SER A 39 -10.38 -22.11 -3.97
CA SER A 39 -9.47 -23.00 -3.26
C SER A 39 -8.01 -22.93 -3.75
N ALA A 40 -7.73 -22.53 -5.00
CA ALA A 40 -6.37 -22.43 -5.54
C ALA A 40 -5.66 -21.10 -5.16
N ALA A 41 -6.42 -20.04 -4.90
CA ALA A 41 -5.90 -18.72 -4.47
C ALA A 41 -5.37 -18.72 -3.01
N LEU A 42 -5.30 -19.89 -2.35
CA LEU A 42 -4.67 -20.06 -1.04
C LEU A 42 -3.33 -20.80 -1.14
N ALA A 43 -2.93 -21.25 -2.33
CA ALA A 43 -1.66 -21.94 -2.56
C ALA A 43 -0.49 -20.98 -2.80
N ASP A 44 -0.74 -19.73 -3.21
CA ASP A 44 0.32 -18.74 -3.39
C ASP A 44 0.79 -18.21 -2.01
N PRO A 45 2.05 -18.45 -1.62
CA PRO A 45 2.56 -18.03 -0.32
C PRO A 45 2.68 -16.50 -0.19
N ASN A 46 2.82 -15.75 -1.29
CA ASN A 46 2.78 -14.29 -1.31
C ASN A 46 1.35 -13.77 -1.10
N GLU A 47 0.33 -14.42 -1.66
CA GLU A 47 -1.06 -14.01 -1.42
C GLU A 47 -1.44 -14.14 0.06
N ARG A 48 -0.94 -15.18 0.74
CA ARG A 48 -1.08 -15.33 2.18
C ARG A 48 -0.47 -14.14 2.93
N CYS A 49 0.72 -13.68 2.53
CA CYS A 49 1.36 -12.51 3.15
C CYS A 49 0.60 -11.20 2.84
N ARG A 50 0.12 -11.02 1.61
CA ARG A 50 -0.62 -9.80 1.18
C ARG A 50 -1.92 -9.57 1.96
N ARG A 51 -2.56 -10.63 2.47
CA ARG A 51 -3.80 -10.53 3.25
C ARG A 51 -3.56 -10.28 4.75
N ARG A 52 -2.31 -10.39 5.22
CA ARG A 52 -1.97 -10.21 6.64
C ARG A 52 -1.78 -8.73 6.98
N ARG A 53 -2.01 -8.40 8.26
CA ARG A 53 -1.73 -7.05 8.80
C ARG A 53 -0.27 -6.67 8.61
N VAL A 54 0.62 -7.65 8.64
CA VAL A 54 2.06 -7.44 8.47
C VAL A 54 2.42 -6.79 7.12
N CYS A 55 1.75 -7.16 6.03
CA CYS A 55 1.90 -6.48 4.74
C CYS A 55 1.35 -5.06 4.80
N ARG A 56 0.12 -4.88 5.31
CA ARG A 56 -0.54 -3.56 5.38
C ARG A 56 0.23 -2.54 6.22
N TYR A 57 0.81 -2.95 7.34
CA TYR A 57 1.46 -2.02 8.28
C TYR A 57 2.98 -1.94 8.08
N HIS A 58 3.63 -3.04 7.76
CA HIS A 58 5.11 -3.12 7.69
C HIS A 58 5.64 -3.38 6.29
N GLY A 59 4.79 -3.47 5.27
CA GLY A 59 5.22 -3.73 3.89
C GLY A 59 5.80 -5.13 3.66
N ARG A 60 5.63 -6.05 4.62
CA ARG A 60 6.10 -7.43 4.51
C ARG A 60 5.09 -8.28 3.75
N CYS A 61 5.08 -8.15 2.44
CA CYS A 61 4.00 -8.64 1.56
C CYS A 61 4.35 -9.91 0.76
N ARG A 62 5.56 -10.45 0.89
CA ARG A 62 5.98 -11.66 0.17
C ARG A 62 6.46 -12.72 1.13
N ALA A 63 6.36 -13.98 0.73
CA ALA A 63 6.99 -15.05 1.47
C ALA A 63 8.52 -14.87 1.43
N GLY A 64 9.14 -14.81 2.61
CA GLY A 64 10.58 -14.69 2.79
C GLY A 64 11.20 -16.02 3.22
N GLU A 65 12.47 -15.93 3.63
CA GLU A 65 13.21 -16.96 4.37
C GLU A 65 13.66 -16.43 5.76
N HIS A 66 13.20 -15.22 6.12
CA HIS A 66 13.58 -14.55 7.35
C HIS A 66 12.75 -15.07 8.50
N ARG A 67 13.25 -16.17 9.06
CA ARG A 67 12.84 -16.72 10.35
C ARG A 67 13.47 -15.89 11.46
N ASP A 68 12.91 -14.72 11.71
CA ASP A 68 13.04 -14.14 13.04
C ASP A 68 12.23 -15.06 13.97
N ASP A 69 12.94 -15.75 14.88
CA ASP A 69 12.48 -16.92 15.67
C ASP A 69 11.23 -16.63 16.56
N ASP A 70 10.83 -15.37 16.69
CA ASP A 70 9.73 -14.91 17.55
C ASP A 70 8.44 -14.49 16.80
N SER A 71 8.38 -14.60 15.46
CA SER A 71 7.20 -14.10 14.70
C SER A 71 6.10 -15.15 14.47
N ALA A 72 5.04 -15.09 15.29
CA ALA A 72 3.75 -15.77 15.04
C ALA A 72 3.08 -15.40 13.69
N ASP A 73 3.59 -14.35 13.01
CA ASP A 73 3.10 -13.85 11.72
C ASP A 73 3.65 -14.58 10.49
N GLY A 74 4.51 -15.59 10.67
CA GLY A 74 5.09 -16.38 9.58
C GLY A 74 6.14 -15.62 8.75
N ASP A 75 6.75 -16.34 7.83
CA ASP A 75 7.88 -15.94 6.98
C ASP A 75 7.45 -14.93 5.90
N CYS A 76 6.98 -13.74 6.30
CA CYS A 76 6.64 -12.66 5.38
C CYS A 76 7.69 -11.55 5.45
N SER A 77 8.17 -11.10 4.29
CA SER A 77 9.22 -10.08 4.13
C SER A 77 8.85 -9.03 3.08
N ALA A 78 9.53 -7.89 3.15
CA ALA A 78 9.49 -6.84 2.14
C ALA A 78 10.56 -7.15 1.08
N ALA A 79 10.14 -7.60 -0.10
CA ALA A 79 11.08 -8.00 -1.15
C ALA A 79 11.43 -6.85 -2.11
N SER A 80 10.66 -5.77 -2.09
CA SER A 80 10.90 -4.58 -2.92
C SER A 80 10.30 -3.32 -2.30
N ASP A 81 10.77 -2.16 -2.76
CA ASP A 81 10.29 -0.85 -2.32
C ASP A 81 8.79 -0.70 -2.56
N GLU A 82 8.23 -1.31 -3.60
CA GLU A 82 6.78 -1.29 -3.85
C GLU A 82 5.98 -1.98 -2.74
N ASP A 83 6.54 -2.98 -2.06
CA ASP A 83 5.89 -3.58 -0.89
C ASP A 83 5.88 -2.60 0.29
N CYS A 84 6.97 -1.86 0.49
CA CYS A 84 7.10 -0.83 1.52
C CYS A 84 6.24 0.40 1.25
N LEU A 85 6.23 0.91 0.02
CA LEU A 85 5.46 2.09 -0.41
C LEU A 85 3.95 1.94 -0.18
N ARG A 86 3.43 0.71 -0.23
CA ARG A 86 2.01 0.41 0.01
C ARG A 86 1.66 0.34 1.51
N SER A 87 2.66 0.29 2.38
CA SER A 87 2.45 0.11 3.82
C SER A 87 2.06 1.41 4.54
N GLN A 88 1.42 1.27 5.71
CA GLN A 88 1.24 2.40 6.63
C GLN A 88 2.59 2.87 7.20
N GLY A 89 3.56 1.97 7.40
CA GLY A 89 4.92 2.33 7.83
C GLY A 89 5.58 3.37 6.93
N CYS A 90 5.44 3.25 5.61
CA CYS A 90 5.92 4.27 4.68
C CYS A 90 5.19 5.62 4.86
N LYS A 91 3.86 5.62 4.91
CA LYS A 91 3.04 6.84 5.02
C LYS A 91 3.23 7.58 6.34
N ASP A 92 3.30 6.84 7.44
CA ASP A 92 3.33 7.42 8.77
C ASP A 92 4.76 7.73 9.20
N TRP A 93 5.72 6.86 8.86
CA TRP A 93 7.08 6.86 9.40
C TRP A 93 8.19 7.00 8.36
N GLY A 94 7.87 7.08 7.06
CA GLY A 94 8.86 7.22 5.98
C GLY A 94 9.64 5.94 5.68
N LEU A 95 9.17 4.78 6.18
CA LEU A 95 9.80 3.47 5.98
C LEU A 95 9.42 2.88 4.61
N CYS A 96 9.93 3.48 3.54
CA CYS A 96 9.50 3.21 2.17
C CYS A 96 10.51 2.38 1.36
N HIS A 97 11.68 2.05 1.92
CA HIS A 97 12.73 1.32 1.24
C HIS A 97 12.90 -0.09 1.81
N ALA A 98 12.91 -1.11 0.96
CA ALA A 98 13.09 -2.50 1.33
C ALA A 98 14.58 -2.83 1.51
N TRP A 99 14.94 -3.28 2.71
CA TRP A 99 16.29 -3.67 3.05
C TRP A 99 16.26 -4.91 3.93
N ARG A 100 16.94 -5.98 3.49
CA ARG A 100 17.02 -7.27 4.22
C ARG A 100 15.64 -7.76 4.71
N GLY A 101 14.64 -7.70 3.84
CA GLY A 101 13.30 -8.20 4.12
C GLY A 101 12.44 -7.33 5.05
N VAL A 102 12.92 -6.15 5.46
CA VAL A 102 12.15 -5.17 6.24
C VAL A 102 12.09 -3.82 5.53
N CYS A 103 11.12 -2.99 5.91
CA CYS A 103 11.01 -1.63 5.40
C CYS A 103 11.71 -0.64 6.32
N GLN A 104 12.56 0.22 5.75
CA GLN A 104 13.32 1.26 6.43
C GLN A 104 13.26 2.59 5.67
N ALA A 105 13.73 3.67 6.29
CA ALA A 105 13.92 4.95 5.60
C ALA A 105 15.15 4.87 4.68
N GLY A 106 14.96 5.11 3.38
CA GLY A 106 16.04 5.11 2.37
C GLY A 106 16.69 6.48 2.19
N ASP A 107 15.91 7.55 2.30
CA ASP A 107 16.35 8.91 2.02
C ASP A 107 15.46 9.96 2.71
N ASP A 108 15.94 11.21 2.70
CA ASP A 108 15.24 12.35 3.28
C ASP A 108 13.90 12.65 2.56
N GLU A 109 13.69 12.22 1.33
CA GLU A 109 12.44 12.48 0.59
C GLU A 109 11.29 11.62 1.13
N HIS A 110 11.56 10.33 1.35
CA HIS A 110 10.63 9.42 2.04
C HIS A 110 10.29 9.95 3.43
N CYS A 111 11.27 10.41 4.21
CA CYS A 111 11.00 11.01 5.51
C CYS A 111 10.17 12.29 5.41
N ARG A 112 10.48 13.18 4.45
CA ARG A 112 9.77 14.45 4.27
C ARG A 112 8.32 14.29 3.85
N SER A 113 8.00 13.22 3.12
CA SER A 113 6.61 12.92 2.72
C SER A 113 5.78 12.28 3.83
N ALA A 114 6.43 11.74 4.87
CA ALA A 114 5.77 11.03 5.95
C ALA A 114 5.05 11.94 6.95
N TRP A 115 3.99 11.40 7.57
CA TRP A 115 3.22 12.09 8.61
C TRP A 115 4.08 12.52 9.80
N ILE A 116 5.07 11.71 10.19
CA ILE A 116 5.97 12.02 11.30
C ILE A 116 6.85 13.25 11.06
N CYS A 117 7.26 13.52 9.81
CA CYS A 117 7.95 14.77 9.48
C CYS A 117 7.02 15.97 9.67
N ARG A 118 5.81 15.91 9.07
CA ARG A 118 4.85 17.01 9.14
C ARG A 118 4.46 17.36 10.58
N THR A 119 4.26 16.34 11.42
CA THR A 119 3.74 16.57 12.78
C THR A 119 4.84 16.72 13.82
N LYS A 120 5.96 15.98 13.71
CA LYS A 120 6.99 15.91 14.76
C LYS A 120 8.36 16.43 14.34
N GLY A 121 8.59 16.71 13.06
CA GLY A 121 9.88 17.18 12.54
C GLY A 121 10.89 16.06 12.29
N HIS A 122 10.45 14.79 12.18
CA HIS A 122 11.35 13.70 11.79
C HIS A 122 11.48 13.65 10.27
N CYS A 123 12.25 14.58 9.70
CA CYS A 123 12.29 14.82 8.26
C CYS A 123 13.57 14.33 7.57
N SER A 124 14.56 13.83 8.32
CA SER A 124 15.85 13.40 7.77
C SER A 124 16.03 11.89 7.96
N ALA A 125 16.49 11.18 6.93
CA ALA A 125 16.80 9.76 7.01
C ALA A 125 18.18 9.55 7.65
N ARG A 126 18.25 8.63 8.60
CA ARG A 126 19.47 8.21 9.26
C ARG A 126 19.31 6.80 9.84
N ASP A 127 20.27 5.93 9.57
CA ASP A 127 20.33 4.57 10.12
C ASP A 127 19.00 3.79 9.94
N GLY A 128 18.37 3.92 8.77
CA GLY A 128 17.11 3.27 8.43
C GLY A 128 15.86 3.91 9.06
N HIS A 129 15.98 5.05 9.73
CA HIS A 129 14.88 5.73 10.43
C HIS A 129 14.75 7.20 10.03
N CYS A 130 13.57 7.78 10.23
CA CYS A 130 13.37 9.21 10.13
C CYS A 130 13.62 9.90 11.47
N VAL A 131 14.52 10.89 11.48
CA VAL A 131 14.99 11.60 12.66
C VAL A 131 14.86 13.11 12.50
N VAL A 132 14.88 13.82 13.63
CA VAL A 132 15.09 15.28 13.65
C VAL A 132 16.59 15.52 13.59
N ARG A 133 17.10 16.08 12.49
CA ARG A 133 18.54 16.35 12.32
C ARG A 133 18.93 17.76 12.76
N ASP A 134 18.12 18.76 12.40
CA ASP A 134 18.41 20.16 12.64
C ASP A 134 17.14 21.01 12.75
N ASP A 135 17.30 22.30 13.08
CA ASP A 135 16.19 23.24 13.26
C ASP A 135 15.32 23.40 12.01
N LYS A 136 15.81 23.08 10.80
CA LYS A 136 14.99 23.16 9.59
C LYS A 136 13.92 22.06 9.61
N ASP A 137 14.24 20.89 10.14
CA ASP A 137 13.29 19.81 10.31
C ASP A 137 12.19 20.21 11.31
N CYS A 138 12.56 20.82 12.43
CA CYS A 138 11.60 21.32 13.42
C CYS A 138 10.74 22.47 12.89
N ARG A 139 11.35 23.43 12.17
CA ARG A 139 10.63 24.56 11.57
C ARG A 139 9.61 24.14 10.51
N ARG A 140 9.80 23.00 9.86
CA ARG A 140 8.82 22.43 8.93
C ARG A 140 7.60 21.82 9.64
N ALA A 141 7.74 21.41 10.89
CA ALA A 141 6.73 20.67 11.60
C ALA A 141 5.61 21.55 12.18
N GLU A 142 4.41 20.98 12.27
CA GLU A 142 3.27 21.56 12.97
C GLU A 142 3.58 21.89 14.44
N LEU A 143 4.48 21.15 15.08
CA LEU A 143 4.95 21.45 16.45
C LEU A 143 5.62 22.83 16.56
N CYS A 144 6.35 23.30 15.55
CA CYS A 144 6.90 24.66 15.57
C CYS A 144 5.77 25.70 15.49
N LYS A 145 4.80 25.48 14.60
CA LYS A 145 3.67 26.39 14.39
C LYS A 145 2.74 26.49 15.61
N TYR A 146 2.34 25.37 16.17
CA TYR A 146 1.28 25.32 17.18
C TYR A 146 1.81 25.19 18.62
N ALA A 147 3.00 24.62 18.81
CA ALA A 147 3.59 24.40 20.14
C ALA A 147 4.88 25.20 20.38
N ARG A 148 5.29 26.06 19.43
CA ARG A 148 6.51 26.88 19.49
C ARG A 148 7.79 26.06 19.66
N LYS A 149 7.79 24.81 19.21
CA LYS A 149 8.94 23.90 19.29
C LYS A 149 9.74 23.92 17.99
N CYS A 150 10.62 24.90 17.81
CA CYS A 150 11.29 25.16 16.53
C CYS A 150 12.79 24.81 16.52
N SER A 151 13.39 24.51 17.67
CA SER A 151 14.80 24.13 17.79
C SER A 151 14.98 22.62 17.94
N ALA A 152 15.98 22.07 17.26
CA ALA A 152 16.36 20.66 17.36
C ALA A 152 17.33 20.43 18.51
N GLN A 153 16.99 19.52 19.42
CA GLN A 153 17.85 19.10 20.51
C GLN A 153 17.64 17.61 20.81
N ASN A 154 18.72 16.84 20.86
CA ASN A 154 18.70 15.40 21.17
C ASN A 154 17.69 14.60 20.33
N GLY A 155 17.64 14.88 19.02
CA GLY A 155 16.73 14.21 18.08
C GLY A 155 15.25 14.55 18.29
N ARG A 156 14.94 15.67 18.96
CA ARG A 156 13.58 16.14 19.23
C ARG A 156 13.46 17.63 18.98
N CYS A 157 12.24 18.09 18.68
CA CYS A 157 11.93 19.50 18.65
C CYS A 157 11.59 20.03 20.05
N ILE A 158 12.28 21.08 20.48
CA ILE A 158 12.10 21.78 21.76
C ILE A 158 11.69 23.23 21.53
N ARG A 159 11.17 23.85 22.58
CA ARG A 159 10.84 25.28 22.56
C ARG A 159 12.14 26.09 22.52
N ASP A 160 12.14 27.12 21.69
CA ASP A 160 13.20 28.13 21.67
C ASP A 160 13.26 28.90 23.00
#